data_AF-A0A6B2XZ06-F1
#
_entry.id   AF-A0A6B2XZ06-F1
#
_cell.length_a   1.000
_cell.length_b   1.000
_cell.length_c   1.000
_cell.angle_alpha   90.00
_cell.angle_beta   90.00
_cell.angle_gamma   90.00
#
_symmetry.space_group_name_H-M   'P 1'
#
loop_
_entity.id
_entity.type
_entity.pdbx_description
1 polymer ?
#
loop_
_entity_poly.entity_id
_entity_poly.type
_entity_poly.pdbx_seq_one_letter_code
_entity_poly.pdbx_strand_id
1 'polypeptide(L)'
;MLGLIAAQGLVLGELPPGSHPTPSRFVQRNRVIAALTRATVVVEAAHRSGSLVTARRAQRLGRFTMGVPGPATSGLSGGVHELLRGEAVLVTDAAEVVELVGGMGELAPERRGPVLARDLLRRDTA
;
A
#
# COMPACT_ATOMS: atom_id res chain seq x y z
N MET A 1 8.69 -22.24 -7.58
CA MET A 1 8.29 -20.83 -7.31
C MET A 1 9.28 -19.83 -7.91
N LEU A 2 10.55 -19.79 -7.50
CA LEU A 2 11.54 -18.83 -8.06
C LEU A 2 11.73 -18.93 -9.59
N GLY A 3 11.79 -20.14 -10.14
CA GLY A 3 11.92 -20.34 -11.59
C GLY A 3 10.75 -19.76 -12.41
N LEU A 4 9.54 -19.71 -11.83
CA LEU A 4 8.39 -19.09 -12.50
C LEU A 4 8.54 -17.56 -12.55
N ILE A 5 8.97 -16.95 -11.45
CA ILE A 5 9.22 -15.50 -11.39
C ILE A 5 10.35 -15.11 -12.34
N ALA A 6 11.43 -15.91 -12.40
CA ALA A 6 12.55 -15.65 -13.30
C ALA A 6 12.19 -15.80 -14.78
N ALA A 7 11.19 -16.62 -15.13
CA ALA A 7 10.77 -16.85 -16.51
C ALA A 7 9.98 -15.68 -17.12
N GLN A 8 9.24 -14.92 -16.30
CA GLN A 8 8.32 -13.86 -16.76
C GLN A 8 8.58 -12.50 -16.10
N GLY A 9 9.59 -12.40 -15.26
CA GLY A 9 9.88 -11.22 -14.46
C GLY A 9 11.35 -11.14 -14.10
N LEU A 10 11.63 -10.68 -12.88
CA LEU A 10 12.98 -10.39 -12.44
C LEU A 10 13.17 -10.83 -10.98
N VAL A 11 14.31 -11.48 -10.72
CA VAL A 11 14.78 -11.78 -9.37
C VAL A 11 16.04 -10.98 -9.12
N LEU A 12 16.01 -10.15 -8.08
CA LEU A 12 17.14 -9.32 -7.66
C LEU A 12 17.68 -9.78 -6.31
N GLY A 13 18.99 -9.88 -6.21
CA GLY A 13 19.72 -10.14 -4.96
C GLY A 13 20.90 -9.19 -4.83
N GLU A 14 21.07 -8.56 -3.67
CA GLU A 14 22.21 -7.69 -3.38
C GLU A 14 23.40 -8.45 -2.77
N LEU A 15 23.22 -9.73 -2.46
CA LEU A 15 24.20 -10.55 -1.77
C LEU A 15 24.85 -11.54 -2.73
N PRO A 16 26.13 -11.88 -2.54
CA PRO A 16 26.80 -12.90 -3.34
C PRO A 16 26.07 -14.24 -3.27
N PRO A 17 26.13 -15.06 -4.33
CA PRO A 17 25.63 -16.44 -4.31
C PRO A 17 26.14 -17.22 -3.10
N GLY A 18 25.26 -18.05 -2.50
CA GLY A 18 25.57 -18.82 -1.29
C GLY A 18 25.40 -18.07 0.03
N SER A 19 25.10 -16.76 0.00
CA SER A 19 24.80 -16.00 1.23
C SER A 19 23.55 -16.53 1.94
N HIS A 20 23.63 -16.73 3.25
CA HIS A 20 22.50 -17.20 4.06
C HIS A 20 21.51 -16.07 4.43
N PRO A 21 20.19 -16.35 4.45
CA PRO A 21 19.18 -15.42 4.92
C PRO A 21 19.29 -15.24 6.44
N THR A 22 19.26 -13.99 6.92
CA THR A 22 19.21 -13.65 8.34
C THR A 22 18.15 -12.57 8.59
N PRO A 23 17.58 -12.46 9.81
CA PRO A 23 16.58 -11.43 10.12
C PRO A 23 17.01 -10.01 9.74
N SER A 24 18.26 -9.65 10.04
CA SER A 24 18.84 -8.34 9.68
C SER A 24 18.87 -8.12 8.16
N ARG A 25 19.21 -9.16 7.38
CA ARG A 25 19.25 -9.07 5.91
C ARG A 25 17.86 -8.88 5.30
N PHE A 26 16.81 -9.45 5.90
CA PHE A 26 15.43 -9.19 5.45
C PHE A 26 15.05 -7.71 5.61
N VAL A 27 15.39 -7.11 6.75
CA VAL A 27 15.15 -5.68 7.01
C VAL A 27 15.96 -4.80 6.05
N GLN A 28 17.22 -5.15 5.80
CA GLN A 28 18.06 -4.41 4.85
C GLN A 28 17.49 -4.46 3.42
N ARG A 29 17.06 -5.64 2.95
CA ARG A 29 16.50 -5.84 1.61
C ARG A 29 15.26 -4.98 1.35
N ASN A 30 14.45 -4.71 2.37
CA ASN A 30 13.25 -3.87 2.23
C ASN A 30 13.54 -2.47 1.69
N ARG A 31 14.77 -1.96 1.86
CA ARG A 31 15.18 -0.68 1.27
C ARG A 31 15.19 -0.70 -0.26
N VAL A 32 15.53 -1.84 -0.86
CA VAL A 32 15.55 -2.02 -2.31
C VAL A 32 14.13 -2.02 -2.84
N ILE A 33 13.21 -2.73 -2.17
CA ILE A 33 11.80 -2.76 -2.55
C ILE A 33 11.24 -1.33 -2.58
N ALA A 34 11.44 -0.58 -1.50
CA ALA A 34 10.97 0.80 -1.40
C ALA A 34 11.61 1.74 -2.45
N ALA A 35 12.86 1.48 -2.84
CA ALA A 35 13.56 2.32 -3.82
C ALA A 35 13.16 2.02 -5.27
N LEU A 36 12.80 0.76 -5.58
CA LEU A 36 12.41 0.33 -6.92
C LEU A 36 10.95 0.63 -7.25
N THR A 37 10.13 1.02 -6.28
CA THR A 37 8.72 1.32 -6.51
C THR A 37 8.43 2.82 -6.51
N ARG A 38 7.37 3.21 -7.25
CA ARG A 38 6.80 4.57 -7.18
C ARG A 38 6.00 4.79 -5.90
N ALA A 39 5.44 3.71 -5.34
CA ALA A 39 4.71 3.70 -4.08
C ALA A 39 4.78 2.35 -3.38
N THR A 40 4.34 2.32 -2.11
CA THR A 40 4.17 1.09 -1.33
C THR A 40 2.77 1.05 -0.73
N VAL A 41 2.02 -0.02 -1.01
CA VAL A 41 0.71 -0.30 -0.41
C VAL A 41 0.88 -1.34 0.70
N VAL A 42 0.40 -1.03 1.90
CA VAL A 42 0.36 -1.97 3.02
C VAL A 42 -1.08 -2.46 3.20
N VAL A 43 -1.30 -3.73 2.93
CA VAL A 43 -2.65 -4.35 3.02
C VAL A 43 -2.97 -4.74 4.47
N GLU A 44 -2.04 -5.43 5.13
CA GLU A 44 -2.14 -5.83 6.54
C GLU A 44 -0.80 -5.70 7.24
N ALA A 45 -0.82 -5.21 8.47
CA ALA A 45 0.33 -5.04 9.33
C ALA A 45 -0.08 -4.83 10.80
N ALA A 46 0.47 -5.63 11.71
CA ALA A 46 0.53 -5.28 13.13
C ALA A 46 1.58 -4.18 13.39
N HIS A 47 1.54 -3.51 14.55
CA HIS A 47 2.41 -2.36 14.89
C HIS A 47 3.93 -2.60 14.73
N ARG A 48 4.40 -3.86 14.77
CA ARG A 48 5.81 -4.25 14.61
C ARG A 48 6.08 -5.06 13.34
N SER A 49 5.19 -5.01 12.36
CA SER A 49 5.36 -5.72 11.09
C SER A 49 6.55 -5.17 10.30
N GLY A 50 7.28 -6.08 9.64
CA GLY A 50 8.35 -5.72 8.70
C GLY A 50 7.86 -4.93 7.49
N SER A 51 6.59 -5.08 7.09
CA SER A 51 5.99 -4.29 5.99
C SER A 51 6.00 -2.79 6.28
N LEU A 52 5.83 -2.41 7.55
CA LEU A 52 5.89 -1.00 7.98
C LEU A 52 7.29 -0.41 7.86
N VAL A 53 8.35 -1.25 7.94
CA VAL A 53 9.71 -0.79 7.69
C VAL A 53 9.88 -0.36 6.23
N THR A 54 9.32 -1.14 5.29
CA THR A 54 9.31 -0.80 3.86
C THR A 54 8.54 0.49 3.61
N ALA A 55 7.33 0.63 4.15
CA ALA A 55 6.51 1.83 4.01
C ALA A 55 7.24 3.08 4.54
N ARG A 56 7.81 3.03 5.76
CA ARG A 56 8.60 4.14 6.30
C ARG A 56 9.82 4.48 5.44
N ARG A 57 10.45 3.48 4.79
CA ARG A 57 11.56 3.73 3.88
C ARG A 57 11.09 4.41 2.59
N ALA A 58 9.93 4.02 2.06
CA ALA A 58 9.31 4.66 0.91
C ALA A 58 9.00 6.15 1.20
N GLN A 59 8.42 6.46 2.37
CA GLN A 59 8.19 7.85 2.82
C GLN A 59 9.50 8.66 2.85
N ARG A 60 10.58 8.10 3.44
CA ARG A 60 11.90 8.75 3.45
C ARG A 60 12.50 8.99 2.06
N LEU A 61 12.02 8.30 1.04
CA LEU A 61 12.44 8.47 -0.35
C LEU A 61 11.49 9.40 -1.14
N GLY A 62 10.51 10.03 -0.47
CA GLY A 62 9.49 10.85 -1.12
C GLY A 62 8.55 10.04 -2.02
N ARG A 63 8.37 8.75 -1.73
CA ARG A 63 7.44 7.87 -2.45
C ARG A 63 6.11 7.82 -1.72
N PHE A 64 5.02 7.67 -2.48
CA PHE A 64 3.70 7.51 -1.87
C PHE A 64 3.67 6.24 -1.01
N THR A 65 3.03 6.36 0.14
CA THR A 65 2.64 5.21 0.95
C THR A 65 1.14 5.17 1.07
N MET A 66 0.60 3.96 1.03
CA MET A 66 -0.83 3.73 1.07
C MET A 66 -1.15 2.60 2.04
N GLY A 67 -2.34 2.65 2.62
CA GLY A 67 -2.84 1.63 3.53
C GLY A 67 -4.24 1.17 3.13
N VAL A 68 -4.47 -0.14 3.15
CA VAL A 68 -5.81 -0.70 3.00
C VAL A 68 -6.50 -0.71 4.37
N PRO A 69 -7.65 -0.05 4.53
CA PRO A 69 -8.33 -0.04 5.82
C PRO A 69 -8.84 -1.44 6.16
N GLY A 70 -8.71 -1.80 7.43
CA GLY A 70 -9.28 -3.03 7.99
C GLY A 70 -10.01 -2.75 9.31
N PRO A 71 -10.67 -3.77 9.90
CA PRO A 71 -11.44 -3.61 11.12
C PRO A 71 -10.63 -3.00 12.27
N ALA A 72 -11.19 -2.00 12.97
CA ALA A 72 -10.54 -1.34 14.12
C ALA A 72 -10.18 -2.31 15.25
N THR A 73 -10.87 -3.43 15.35
CA THR A 73 -10.66 -4.49 16.35
C THR A 73 -9.59 -5.51 15.93
N SER A 74 -9.10 -5.47 14.69
CA SER A 74 -8.11 -6.43 14.19
C SER A 74 -6.68 -5.96 14.51
N GLY A 75 -5.93 -6.81 15.22
CA GLY A 75 -4.51 -6.57 15.47
C GLY A 75 -3.65 -6.51 14.19
N LEU A 76 -4.12 -7.11 13.09
CA LEU A 76 -3.47 -7.05 11.78
C LEU A 76 -3.73 -5.73 11.05
N SER A 77 -4.68 -4.91 11.51
CA SER A 77 -4.95 -3.59 10.93
C SER A 77 -4.30 -2.46 11.71
N GLY A 78 -3.94 -2.68 12.98
CA GLY A 78 -3.40 -1.63 13.86
C GLY A 78 -2.17 -0.91 13.30
N GLY A 79 -1.24 -1.62 12.66
CA GLY A 79 -0.08 -1.01 12.01
C GLY A 79 -0.43 -0.22 10.75
N VAL A 80 -1.46 -0.64 10.00
CA VAL A 80 -1.98 0.12 8.85
C VAL A 80 -2.69 1.38 9.32
N HIS A 81 -3.47 1.32 10.40
CA HIS A 81 -4.12 2.49 10.98
C HIS A 81 -3.10 3.53 11.46
N GLU A 82 -2.02 3.13 12.12
CA GLU A 82 -0.92 4.06 12.46
C GLU A 82 -0.29 4.69 11.22
N LEU A 83 -0.10 3.91 10.16
CA LEU A 83 0.43 4.41 8.90
C LEU A 83 -0.50 5.47 8.26
N LEU A 84 -1.81 5.20 8.27
CA LEU A 84 -2.87 6.08 7.75
C LEU A 84 -3.09 7.35 8.59
N ARG A 85 -2.82 7.30 9.91
CA ARG A 85 -2.81 8.51 10.76
C ARG A 85 -1.62 9.42 10.48
N GLY A 86 -0.57 8.89 9.85
CA GLY A 86 0.55 9.66 9.34
C GLY A 86 0.28 10.21 7.95
N GLU A 87 1.29 10.11 7.07
CA GLU A 87 1.24 10.66 5.71
C GLU A 87 0.77 9.64 4.66
N ALA A 88 0.30 8.46 5.06
CA ALA A 88 -0.16 7.48 4.08
C ALA A 88 -1.59 7.72 3.63
N VAL A 89 -1.84 7.46 2.35
CA VAL A 89 -3.16 7.61 1.73
C VAL A 89 -3.97 6.34 1.92
N LEU A 90 -5.23 6.49 2.32
CA LEU A 90 -6.17 5.37 2.37
C LEU A 90 -6.53 4.96 0.93
N VAL A 91 -6.34 3.67 0.62
CA VAL A 91 -6.79 3.08 -0.64
C VAL A 91 -7.55 1.80 -0.36
N THR A 92 -8.49 1.46 -1.21
CA THR A 92 -9.44 0.36 -1.08
C THR A 92 -9.53 -0.48 -2.34
N ASP A 93 -9.03 0.03 -3.48
CA ASP A 93 -8.85 -0.73 -4.70
C ASP A 93 -7.61 -0.29 -5.48
N ALA A 94 -7.38 -0.93 -6.64
CA ALA A 94 -6.25 -0.62 -7.51
C ALA A 94 -6.41 0.70 -8.28
N ALA A 95 -7.63 1.16 -8.54
CA ALA A 95 -7.84 2.42 -9.26
C ALA A 95 -7.39 3.62 -8.42
N GLU A 96 -7.65 3.60 -7.11
CA GLU A 96 -7.15 4.60 -6.16
C GLU A 96 -5.62 4.55 -6.03
N VAL A 97 -5.00 3.37 -6.15
CA VAL A 97 -3.54 3.26 -6.23
C VAL A 97 -3.02 3.91 -7.52
N VAL A 98 -3.64 3.60 -8.66
CA VAL A 98 -3.26 4.17 -9.97
C VAL A 98 -3.44 5.67 -9.97
N GLU A 99 -4.49 6.23 -9.38
CA GLU A 99 -4.67 7.69 -9.29
C GLU A 99 -3.48 8.41 -8.65
N LEU A 100 -2.87 7.82 -7.62
CA LEU A 100 -1.72 8.40 -6.93
C LEU A 100 -0.41 8.24 -7.71
N VAL A 101 -0.23 7.12 -8.42
CA VAL A 101 1.04 6.78 -9.10
C VAL A 101 0.91 6.76 -10.62
N GLY A 102 -0.18 7.22 -11.18
CA GLY A 102 -0.48 7.13 -12.60
C GLY A 102 0.13 8.28 -13.39
N GLY A 103 -0.36 8.43 -14.62
CA GLY A 103 -0.27 9.67 -15.37
C GLY A 103 -1.30 10.71 -14.92
N MET A 104 -1.13 11.96 -15.36
CA MET A 104 -2.16 12.99 -15.15
C MET A 104 -3.46 12.57 -15.85
N GLY A 105 -4.59 12.64 -15.14
CA GLY A 105 -5.90 12.29 -15.67
C GLY A 105 -6.32 10.81 -15.48
N GLU A 106 -5.44 9.97 -14.93
CA GLU A 106 -5.78 8.58 -14.55
C GLU A 106 -6.52 8.55 -13.20
N LEU A 107 -7.66 9.21 -13.13
CA LEU A 107 -8.45 9.34 -11.90
C LEU A 107 -9.20 8.04 -11.58
N ALA A 108 -9.32 7.72 -10.29
CA ALA A 108 -10.20 6.65 -9.86
C ALA A 108 -11.66 7.00 -10.20
N PRO A 109 -12.50 6.02 -10.58
CA PRO A 109 -13.90 6.28 -10.88
C PRO A 109 -14.62 6.79 -9.64
N GLU A 110 -15.50 7.79 -9.81
CA GLU A 110 -16.36 8.24 -8.72
C GLU A 110 -17.27 7.10 -8.25
N ARG A 111 -17.19 6.78 -6.96
CA ARG A 111 -18.07 5.79 -6.36
C ARG A 111 -19.37 6.44 -5.92
N ARG A 112 -20.47 6.06 -6.57
CA ARG A 112 -21.82 6.48 -6.18
C ARG A 112 -22.63 5.24 -5.81
N GLY A 113 -23.29 5.30 -4.66
CA GLY A 113 -24.29 4.30 -4.29
C GLY A 113 -25.52 4.37 -5.22
N PRO A 114 -26.41 3.38 -5.18
CA PRO A 114 -27.68 3.48 -5.89
C PRO A 114 -28.44 4.72 -5.41
N VAL A 115 -29.02 5.47 -6.35
CA VAL A 115 -29.92 6.59 -6.01
C VAL A 115 -31.14 6.04 -5.30
N LEU A 116 -31.40 6.49 -4.09
CA LEU A 116 -32.56 6.10 -3.29
C LEU A 116 -33.68 7.13 -3.48
N ALA A 117 -34.94 6.71 -3.33
CA ALA A 117 -36.08 7.62 -3.42
C ALA A 117 -35.99 8.83 -2.46
N ARG A 118 -35.32 8.64 -1.31
CA ARG A 118 -35.05 9.70 -0.32
C ARG A 118 -34.11 10.79 -0.84
N ASP A 119 -33.24 10.47 -1.80
CA ASP A 119 -32.26 11.39 -2.38
C ASP A 119 -32.92 12.35 -3.39
N LEU A 120 -34.14 12.02 -3.84
CA LEU A 120 -34.95 12.81 -4.76
C LEU A 120 -35.97 13.71 -4.04
N LEU A 121 -36.03 13.66 -2.71
CA LEU A 121 -36.90 14.53 -1.94
C LEU A 121 -36.35 15.97 -2.02
N ARG A 122 -37.19 16.88 -2.53
CA ARG A 122 -36.91 18.33 -2.49
C ARG A 122 -36.60 18.74 -1.05
N ARG A 123 -35.56 19.55 -0.84
CA ARG A 123 -35.24 20.17 0.47
C ARG A 123 -36.25 21.26 0.86
N ASP A 124 -37.54 21.05 0.60
CA ASP A 124 -38.59 22.01 0.81
C ASP A 124 -39.48 21.56 1.98
N THR A 125 -38.96 21.70 3.20
CA THR A 125 -39.73 21.92 4.44
C THR A 125 -38.76 22.33 5.56
N ALA A 126 -38.47 23.62 5.63
CA ALA A 126 -38.04 24.31 6.85
C ALA A 126 -39.04 25.42 7.13
#